data_AF-A0ABD3LI17-F1
#
_entry.id   AF-A0ABD3LI17-F1
#
_cell.length_a   1.000
_cell.length_b   1.000
_cell.length_c   1.000
_cell.angle_alpha   90.00
_cell.angle_beta   90.00
_cell.angle_gamma   90.00
#
_symmetry.space_group_name_H-M   'P 1'
#
loop_
_entity.id
_entity.type
_entity.pdbx_description
1 polymer ?
#
loop_
_entity_poly.entity_id
_entity_poly.type
_entity_poly.pdbx_seq_one_letter_code
_entity_poly.pdbx_strand_id
1 'polypeptide(L)'
;MAEAISYPVASNLLSKLGECLFAPIGRQFGYVLCYKSYVEELKNGVKELETARQRVQSSVDEAVHDGKLIHVDVENWLKSVKEETEKADNLLKLNGSAKDACFRGWLPNPMVRHPIGRKVKKMAQIIQGLHKESRNNIFQKVYRENTPIGIITAATSAARSAQRKEDVLVSRASVIEDVIKAIIDDKVCVIGVHGPGGVGKSKLMEDVERRVKEEQLFDVVATTNVSRNPDLKRIQAEIAYALGLNLVN
;
A
#
# COMPACT_ATOMS: atom_id res chain seq x y z
N MET A 1 -40.05 -41.42 57.45
CA MET A 1 -38.99 -40.41 57.23
C MET A 1 -37.96 -41.03 56.31
N ALA A 2 -38.04 -40.74 55.01
CA ALA A 2 -37.09 -41.23 54.02
C ALA A 2 -36.60 -40.02 53.23
N GLU A 3 -35.47 -39.45 53.65
CA GLU A 3 -34.77 -38.44 52.86
C GLU A 3 -33.73 -39.15 52.00
N ALA A 4 -33.99 -39.13 50.70
CA ALA A 4 -33.14 -39.69 49.66
C ALA A 4 -31.96 -38.73 49.38
N ILE A 5 -30.76 -39.12 49.80
CA ILE A 5 -29.52 -38.49 49.37
C ILE A 5 -29.11 -39.12 48.04
N SER A 6 -29.54 -38.55 46.91
CA SER A 6 -29.07 -38.96 45.57
C SER A 6 -29.05 -37.81 44.55
N TYR A 7 -28.71 -36.60 44.97
CA TYR A 7 -28.60 -35.44 44.08
C TYR A 7 -27.20 -35.16 43.46
N PRO A 8 -26.04 -35.50 44.08
CA PRO A 8 -24.74 -35.10 43.53
C PRO A 8 -24.24 -35.96 42.35
N VAL A 9 -24.57 -37.26 42.34
CA VAL A 9 -24.05 -38.21 41.33
C VAL A 9 -24.81 -38.06 40.01
N ALA A 10 -26.11 -37.79 40.08
CA ALA A 10 -26.95 -37.59 38.89
C ALA A 10 -26.58 -36.32 38.10
N SER A 11 -26.21 -35.21 38.77
CA SER A 11 -25.83 -33.97 38.08
C SER A 11 -24.45 -34.05 37.40
N ASN A 12 -23.49 -34.74 38.02
CA ASN A 12 -22.17 -35.00 37.44
C ASN A 12 -22.24 -35.98 36.26
N LEU A 13 -23.17 -36.95 36.28
CA LEU A 13 -23.44 -37.80 35.12
C LEU A 13 -24.12 -37.02 33.99
N LEU A 14 -25.10 -36.16 34.30
CA LEU A 14 -25.79 -35.35 33.29
C LEU A 14 -24.84 -34.38 32.57
N SER A 15 -23.92 -33.75 33.31
CA SER A 15 -22.92 -32.83 32.75
C SER A 15 -21.87 -33.56 31.90
N LYS A 16 -21.35 -34.70 32.35
CA LYS A 16 -20.42 -35.53 31.56
C LYS A 16 -21.07 -36.17 30.33
N LEU A 17 -22.33 -36.62 30.42
CA LEU A 17 -23.10 -37.08 29.25
C LEU A 17 -23.42 -35.93 28.30
N GLY A 18 -23.68 -34.73 28.84
CA GLY A 18 -23.83 -33.50 28.07
C GLY A 18 -22.57 -33.18 27.25
N GLU A 19 -21.39 -33.19 27.88
CA GLU A 19 -20.13 -32.92 27.19
C GLU A 19 -19.74 -34.01 26.17
N CYS A 20 -20.00 -35.29 26.47
CA CYS A 20 -19.63 -36.40 25.57
C CYS A 20 -20.62 -36.63 24.41
N LEU A 21 -21.92 -36.37 24.57
CA LEU A 21 -22.91 -36.56 23.51
C LEU A 21 -23.08 -35.31 22.64
N PHE A 22 -23.04 -34.11 23.22
CA PHE A 22 -23.19 -32.88 22.45
C PHE A 22 -21.90 -32.45 21.73
N ALA A 23 -20.69 -32.86 22.17
CA ALA A 23 -19.47 -32.48 21.45
C ALA A 23 -19.37 -33.10 20.03
N PRO A 24 -19.69 -34.40 19.81
CA PRO A 24 -19.69 -35.00 18.46
C PRO A 24 -20.90 -34.57 17.62
N ILE A 25 -22.10 -34.52 18.24
CA ILE A 25 -23.37 -34.13 17.60
C ILE A 25 -23.35 -32.64 17.23
N GLY A 26 -22.79 -31.80 18.10
CA GLY A 26 -22.56 -30.38 17.87
C GLY A 26 -21.54 -30.13 16.76
N ARG A 27 -20.60 -31.04 16.49
CA ARG A 27 -19.67 -30.93 15.35
C ARG A 27 -20.33 -31.24 14.01
N GLN A 28 -21.23 -32.22 13.95
CA GLN A 28 -21.96 -32.59 12.72
C GLN A 28 -23.15 -31.67 12.43
N PHE A 29 -23.93 -31.30 13.46
CA PHE A 29 -25.09 -30.43 13.32
C PHE A 29 -24.78 -28.95 13.59
N GLY A 30 -23.59 -28.61 14.05
CA GLY A 30 -23.21 -27.23 14.39
C GLY A 30 -23.35 -26.26 13.22
N TYR A 31 -23.10 -26.70 11.98
CA TYR A 31 -23.33 -25.88 10.79
C TYR A 31 -24.81 -25.56 10.52
N VAL A 32 -25.72 -26.39 11.03
CA VAL A 32 -27.18 -26.23 10.90
C VAL A 32 -27.73 -25.44 12.10
N LEU A 33 -27.30 -25.79 13.32
CA LEU A 33 -27.78 -25.23 14.59
C LEU A 33 -27.18 -23.83 14.86
N CYS A 34 -25.87 -23.66 14.66
CA CYS A 34 -25.17 -22.39 14.85
C CYS A 34 -25.16 -21.51 13.58
N TYR A 35 -25.96 -21.86 12.58
CA TYR A 35 -26.03 -21.16 11.30
C TYR A 35 -26.20 -19.64 11.43
N LYS A 36 -27.15 -19.21 12.29
CA LYS A 36 -27.42 -17.79 12.53
C LYS A 36 -26.19 -17.06 13.07
N SER A 37 -25.49 -17.68 14.02
CA SER A 37 -24.28 -17.14 14.61
C SER A 37 -23.17 -16.99 13.56
N TYR A 38 -22.96 -17.97 12.68
CA TYR A 38 -21.96 -17.83 11.60
C TYR A 38 -22.32 -16.72 10.60
N VAL A 39 -23.61 -16.53 10.30
CA VAL A 39 -24.05 -15.45 9.40
C VAL A 39 -23.84 -14.07 10.03
N GLU A 40 -24.11 -13.95 11.33
CA GLU A 40 -23.90 -12.71 12.08
C GLU A 40 -22.40 -12.40 12.23
N GLU A 41 -21.58 -13.42 12.52
CA GLU A 41 -20.12 -13.33 12.54
C GLU A 41 -19.56 -12.85 11.19
N LEU A 42 -20.03 -13.43 10.07
CA LEU A 42 -19.64 -12.99 8.73
C LEU A 42 -20.04 -11.53 8.46
N LYS A 43 -21.28 -11.13 8.80
CA LYS A 43 -21.75 -9.75 8.61
C LYS A 43 -20.90 -8.74 9.40
N ASN A 44 -20.62 -9.05 10.66
CA ASN A 44 -19.81 -8.18 11.51
C ASN A 44 -18.37 -8.11 10.98
N GLY A 45 -17.79 -9.25 10.59
CA GLY A 45 -16.46 -9.30 10.00
C GLY A 45 -16.34 -8.49 8.70
N VAL A 46 -17.33 -8.57 7.81
CA VAL A 46 -17.36 -7.78 6.57
C VAL A 46 -17.39 -6.28 6.89
N LYS A 47 -18.23 -5.85 7.83
CA LYS A 47 -18.33 -4.44 8.25
C LYS A 47 -17.01 -3.90 8.83
N GLU A 48 -16.37 -4.68 9.69
CA GLU A 48 -15.06 -4.33 10.26
C GLU A 48 -13.96 -4.28 9.18
N LEU A 49 -13.98 -5.22 8.24
CA LEU A 49 -13.02 -5.26 7.13
C LEU A 49 -13.22 -4.08 6.17
N GLU A 50 -14.45 -3.68 5.86
CA GLU A 50 -14.73 -2.50 5.04
C GLU A 50 -14.25 -1.21 5.70
N THR A 51 -14.42 -1.10 7.00
CA THR A 51 -13.92 0.06 7.77
C THR A 51 -12.39 0.13 7.71
N ALA A 52 -11.71 -1.01 7.83
CA ALA A 52 -10.26 -1.07 7.66
C ALA A 52 -9.83 -0.75 6.22
N ARG A 53 -10.56 -1.25 5.22
CA ARG A 53 -10.33 -0.96 3.80
C ARG A 53 -10.41 0.53 3.51
N GLN A 54 -11.44 1.21 4.02
CA GLN A 54 -11.61 2.66 3.85
C GLN A 54 -10.42 3.43 4.43
N ARG A 55 -9.96 3.06 5.63
CA ARG A 55 -8.79 3.69 6.26
C ARG A 55 -7.55 3.53 5.39
N VAL A 56 -7.25 2.31 4.94
CA VAL A 56 -6.09 2.04 4.07
C VAL A 56 -6.21 2.78 2.75
N GLN A 57 -7.41 2.80 2.15
CA GLN A 57 -7.65 3.52 0.90
C GLN A 57 -7.38 5.02 1.06
N SER A 58 -7.84 5.66 2.13
CA SER A 58 -7.54 7.08 2.39
C SER A 58 -6.05 7.35 2.49
N SER A 59 -5.28 6.48 3.15
CA SER A 59 -3.82 6.60 3.20
C SER A 59 -3.15 6.38 1.84
N VAL A 60 -3.70 5.49 1.01
CA VAL A 60 -3.23 5.29 -0.37
C VAL A 60 -3.51 6.52 -1.22
N ASP A 61 -4.71 7.10 -1.12
CA ASP A 61 -5.09 8.30 -1.87
C ASP A 61 -4.21 9.50 -1.50
N GLU A 62 -3.90 9.67 -0.20
CA GLU A 62 -2.95 10.67 0.30
C GLU A 62 -1.54 10.45 -0.27
N ALA A 63 -1.04 9.21 -0.24
CA ALA A 63 0.27 8.89 -0.79
C ALA A 63 0.35 9.09 -2.32
N VAL A 64 -0.73 8.78 -3.05
CA VAL A 64 -0.82 9.03 -4.50
C VAL A 64 -0.83 10.53 -4.80
N HIS A 65 -1.56 11.33 -4.02
CA HIS A 65 -1.54 12.79 -4.13
C HIS A 65 -0.13 13.37 -3.91
N ASP A 66 0.64 12.77 -3.01
CA ASP A 66 2.03 13.12 -2.74
C ASP A 66 3.03 12.60 -3.79
N GLY A 67 2.59 11.85 -4.81
CA GLY A 67 3.46 11.24 -5.82
C GLY A 67 4.29 10.05 -5.30
N LYS A 68 3.88 9.43 -4.19
CA LYS A 68 4.60 8.30 -3.58
C LYS A 68 4.15 6.98 -4.18
N LEU A 69 5.08 6.03 -4.25
CA LEU A 69 4.81 4.71 -4.83
C LEU A 69 4.23 3.76 -3.77
N ILE A 70 3.07 3.19 -4.04
CA ILE A 70 2.35 2.32 -3.10
C ILE A 70 3.00 0.93 -3.05
N HIS A 71 2.99 0.32 -1.88
CA HIS A 71 3.42 -1.07 -1.74
C HIS A 71 2.47 -2.01 -2.50
N VAL A 72 3.03 -2.87 -3.35
CA VAL A 72 2.28 -3.88 -4.12
C VAL A 72 1.41 -4.77 -3.22
N ASP A 73 1.89 -5.07 -2.01
CA ASP A 73 1.15 -5.86 -1.02
C ASP A 73 -0.14 -5.15 -0.56
N VAL A 74 -0.13 -3.82 -0.48
CA VAL A 74 -1.31 -3.01 -0.13
C VAL A 74 -2.33 -3.04 -1.26
N GLU A 75 -1.89 -2.92 -2.52
CA GLU A 75 -2.77 -3.02 -3.69
C GLU A 75 -3.41 -4.40 -3.80
N ASN A 76 -2.60 -5.45 -3.63
CA ASN A 76 -3.05 -6.84 -3.62
C ASN A 76 -4.08 -7.07 -2.51
N TRP A 77 -3.81 -6.57 -1.31
CA TRP A 77 -4.73 -6.68 -0.18
C TRP A 77 -6.06 -5.97 -0.46
N LEU A 78 -6.03 -4.72 -0.97
CA LEU A 78 -7.25 -3.97 -1.32
C LEU A 78 -8.09 -4.72 -2.37
N LYS A 79 -7.44 -5.34 -3.35
CA LYS A 79 -8.10 -6.17 -4.36
C LYS A 79 -8.72 -7.42 -3.74
N SER A 80 -7.97 -8.16 -2.92
CA SER A 80 -8.48 -9.34 -2.22
C SER A 80 -9.66 -9.00 -1.32
N VAL A 81 -9.60 -7.90 -0.58
CA VAL A 81 -10.73 -7.45 0.23
C VAL A 81 -11.97 -7.23 -0.62
N LYS A 82 -11.87 -6.51 -1.75
CA LYS A 82 -13.01 -6.25 -2.64
C LYS A 82 -13.64 -7.54 -3.17
N GLU A 83 -12.81 -8.47 -3.64
CA GLU A 83 -13.28 -9.76 -4.16
C GLU A 83 -13.96 -10.62 -3.09
N GLU A 84 -13.38 -10.69 -1.89
CA GLU A 84 -13.93 -11.50 -0.80
C GLU A 84 -15.17 -10.84 -0.19
N THR A 85 -15.25 -9.52 -0.04
CA THR A 85 -16.49 -8.87 0.44
C THR A 85 -17.65 -9.10 -0.55
N GLU A 86 -17.39 -9.05 -1.85
CA GLU A 86 -18.42 -9.35 -2.87
C GLU A 86 -18.91 -10.81 -2.80
N LYS A 87 -17.98 -11.76 -2.65
CA LYS A 87 -18.34 -13.18 -2.43
C LYS A 87 -19.15 -13.36 -1.14
N ALA A 88 -18.80 -12.65 -0.07
CA ALA A 88 -19.53 -12.70 1.19
C ALA A 88 -20.95 -12.16 1.03
N ASP A 89 -21.12 -11.03 0.36
CA ASP A 89 -22.43 -10.43 0.09
C ASP A 89 -23.32 -11.31 -0.77
N ASN A 90 -22.78 -11.89 -1.84
CA ASN A 90 -23.51 -12.82 -2.69
C ASN A 90 -23.97 -14.05 -1.91
N LEU A 91 -23.11 -14.55 -1.02
CA LEU A 91 -23.44 -15.65 -0.13
C LEU A 91 -24.53 -15.27 0.89
N LEU A 92 -24.46 -14.06 1.47
CA LEU A 92 -25.49 -13.53 2.38
C LEU A 92 -26.84 -13.29 1.68
N LYS A 93 -26.83 -12.89 0.42
CA LYS A 93 -28.06 -12.72 -0.40
C LYS A 93 -28.71 -14.07 -0.71
N LEU A 94 -27.94 -15.06 -1.13
CA LEU A 94 -28.42 -16.43 -1.37
C LEU A 94 -29.02 -17.05 -0.10
N ASN A 95 -28.50 -16.66 1.06
CA ASN A 95 -29.03 -17.09 2.35
C ASN A 95 -30.37 -16.45 2.70
N GLY A 96 -30.60 -15.20 2.29
CA GLY A 96 -31.85 -14.48 2.52
C GLY A 96 -33.04 -15.09 1.78
N SER A 97 -32.79 -15.73 0.63
CA SER A 97 -33.80 -16.41 -0.20
C SER A 97 -34.06 -17.86 0.20
N ALA A 98 -33.12 -18.54 0.86
CA ALA A 98 -33.24 -19.93 1.32
C ALA A 98 -34.09 -20.11 2.60
N LYS A 99 -35.26 -19.45 2.66
CA LYS A 99 -36.18 -19.43 3.80
C LYS A 99 -37.18 -20.61 3.84
N ASP A 100 -36.96 -21.68 3.08
CA ASP A 100 -37.86 -22.83 3.11
C ASP A 100 -37.65 -23.66 4.37
N ALA A 101 -38.57 -23.49 5.33
CA ALA A 101 -38.61 -24.26 6.55
C ALA A 101 -39.01 -25.72 6.26
N CYS A 102 -38.34 -26.68 6.88
CA CYS A 102 -38.80 -28.07 6.91
C CYS A 102 -39.66 -28.29 8.17
N PHE A 103 -40.44 -29.38 8.22
CA PHE A 103 -41.27 -29.74 9.38
C PHE A 103 -42.20 -28.61 9.89
N ARG A 104 -43.11 -28.12 9.04
CA ARG A 104 -44.13 -27.11 9.39
C ARG A 104 -43.57 -25.89 10.15
N GLY A 105 -42.37 -25.42 9.80
CA GLY A 105 -41.78 -24.22 10.41
C GLY A 105 -40.92 -24.45 11.66
N TRP A 106 -40.88 -25.67 12.22
CA TRP A 106 -40.15 -25.93 13.47
C TRP A 106 -38.64 -26.08 13.24
N LEU A 107 -38.23 -26.78 12.17
CA LEU A 107 -36.83 -27.09 11.94
C LEU A 107 -36.31 -26.54 10.62
N PRO A 108 -35.19 -25.80 10.65
CA PRO A 108 -34.58 -25.35 9.42
C PRO A 108 -34.05 -26.50 8.59
N ASN A 109 -34.31 -26.49 7.27
CA ASN A 109 -33.94 -27.57 6.35
C ASN A 109 -32.44 -27.92 6.46
N PRO A 110 -32.05 -29.05 7.08
CA PRO A 110 -30.66 -29.39 7.33
C PRO A 110 -29.87 -29.63 6.04
N MET A 111 -30.53 -30.18 5.00
CA MET A 111 -29.91 -30.47 3.71
C MET A 111 -29.45 -29.20 2.98
N VAL A 112 -30.19 -28.10 3.17
CA VAL A 112 -29.85 -26.79 2.60
C VAL A 112 -28.92 -26.02 3.52
N ARG A 113 -29.18 -26.00 4.84
CA ARG A 113 -28.39 -25.21 5.79
C ARG A 113 -26.98 -25.74 6.02
N HIS A 114 -26.78 -27.05 6.00
CA HIS A 114 -25.46 -27.62 6.26
C HIS A 114 -24.38 -27.18 5.25
N PRO A 115 -24.57 -27.32 3.91
CA PRO A 115 -23.57 -26.87 2.94
C PRO A 115 -23.38 -25.35 2.96
N ILE A 116 -24.46 -24.58 3.15
CA ILE A 116 -24.39 -23.13 3.25
C ILE A 116 -23.63 -22.71 4.51
N GLY A 117 -23.98 -23.24 5.68
CA GLY A 117 -23.32 -22.95 6.95
C GLY A 117 -21.83 -23.26 6.92
N ARG A 118 -21.42 -24.33 6.21
CA ARG A 118 -20.00 -24.60 5.95
C ARG A 118 -19.35 -23.51 5.11
N LYS A 119 -20.00 -23.02 4.05
CA LYS A 119 -19.47 -21.92 3.22
C LYS A 119 -19.40 -20.60 4.00
N VAL A 120 -20.45 -20.25 4.76
CA VAL A 120 -20.47 -19.06 5.64
C VAL A 120 -19.29 -19.08 6.61
N LYS A 121 -19.10 -20.19 7.34
CA LYS A 121 -18.03 -20.31 8.32
C LYS A 121 -16.64 -20.18 7.69
N LYS A 122 -16.41 -20.81 6.54
CA LYS A 122 -15.15 -20.67 5.80
C LYS A 122 -14.92 -19.22 5.36
N MET A 123 -15.96 -18.56 4.86
CA MET A 123 -15.88 -17.18 4.45
C MET A 123 -15.56 -16.25 5.62
N ALA A 124 -16.19 -16.47 6.78
CA ALA A 124 -15.91 -15.71 7.99
C ALA A 124 -14.43 -15.80 8.40
N GLN A 125 -13.83 -17.00 8.28
CA GLN A 125 -12.40 -17.19 8.55
C GLN A 125 -11.49 -16.42 7.57
N ILE A 126 -11.84 -16.38 6.28
CA ILE A 126 -11.09 -15.62 5.27
C ILE A 126 -11.15 -14.12 5.60
N ILE A 127 -12.35 -13.60 5.85
CA ILE A 127 -12.58 -12.19 6.20
C ILE A 127 -11.84 -11.81 7.50
N GLN A 128 -11.85 -12.66 8.53
CA GLN A 128 -11.07 -12.45 9.75
C GLN A 128 -9.56 -12.45 9.50
N GLY A 129 -9.08 -13.31 8.61
CA GLY A 129 -7.68 -13.35 8.18
C GLY A 129 -7.24 -12.02 7.56
N LEU A 130 -8.01 -11.54 6.58
CA LEU A 130 -7.76 -10.24 5.92
C LEU A 130 -7.85 -9.07 6.90
N HIS A 131 -8.81 -9.11 7.85
CA HIS A 131 -8.92 -8.09 8.87
C HIS A 131 -7.72 -8.10 9.82
N LYS A 132 -7.22 -9.27 10.20
CA LYS A 132 -6.00 -9.39 11.02
C LYS A 132 -4.78 -8.86 10.29
N GLU A 133 -4.66 -9.16 9.00
CA GLU A 133 -3.59 -8.66 8.13
C GLU A 133 -3.58 -7.13 8.07
N SER A 134 -4.75 -6.49 8.00
CA SER A 134 -4.86 -5.02 8.01
C SER A 134 -4.22 -4.31 9.21
N ARG A 135 -3.92 -5.04 10.29
CA ARG A 135 -3.26 -4.51 11.50
C ARG A 135 -1.74 -4.52 11.42
N ASN A 136 -1.18 -5.08 10.35
CA ASN A 136 0.26 -5.10 10.12
C ASN A 136 0.79 -3.68 9.85
N ASN A 137 2.05 -3.44 10.19
CA ASN A 137 2.70 -2.13 10.03
C ASN A 137 2.72 -1.63 8.58
N ILE A 138 2.66 -2.54 7.59
CA ILE A 138 2.59 -2.20 6.16
C ILE A 138 1.35 -1.34 5.84
N PHE A 139 0.26 -1.51 6.59
CA PHE A 139 -0.96 -0.71 6.41
C PHE A 139 -0.95 0.60 7.20
N GLN A 140 0.05 0.82 8.06
CA GLN A 140 0.32 2.12 8.68
C GLN A 140 1.23 2.98 7.79
N LYS A 141 2.17 2.37 7.06
CA LYS A 141 3.01 3.04 6.04
C LYS A 141 2.79 2.39 4.68
N VAL A 142 1.75 2.84 3.98
CA VAL A 142 1.27 2.23 2.71
C VAL A 142 2.18 2.48 1.50
N TYR A 143 3.15 3.37 1.64
CA TYR A 143 4.02 3.81 0.56
C TYR A 143 5.49 3.54 0.86
N ARG A 144 6.25 3.33 -0.22
CA ARG A 144 7.70 3.28 -0.18
C ARG A 144 8.21 4.72 -0.18
N GLU A 145 9.17 5.03 0.69
CA GLU A 145 9.96 6.25 0.51
C GLU A 145 10.67 6.11 -0.84
N ASN A 146 10.33 7.00 -1.76
CA ASN A 146 11.12 7.16 -2.95
C ASN A 146 12.50 7.61 -2.46
N THR A 147 13.54 6.81 -2.72
CA THR A 147 14.86 7.42 -2.97
C THR A 147 14.59 8.50 -4.00
N PRO A 148 15.01 9.76 -3.81
CA PRO A 148 14.70 10.84 -4.73
C PRO A 148 15.10 10.41 -6.14
N ILE A 149 14.12 9.97 -6.93
CA ILE A 149 14.27 9.78 -8.36
C ILE A 149 14.30 11.21 -8.83
N GLY A 150 15.52 11.73 -8.97
CA GLY A 150 15.74 12.96 -9.70
C GLY A 150 14.93 12.88 -10.96
N ILE A 151 14.31 13.99 -11.34
CA ILE A 151 13.60 14.06 -12.61
C ILE A 151 14.65 13.82 -13.69
N ILE A 152 14.81 12.56 -14.10
CA ILE A 152 15.40 12.20 -15.37
C ILE A 152 14.35 12.71 -16.33
N THR A 153 14.56 13.93 -16.84
CA THR A 153 13.89 14.37 -18.05
C THR A 153 14.32 13.38 -19.12
N ALA A 154 13.55 12.28 -19.24
CA ALA A 154 13.50 11.50 -20.46
C ALA A 154 13.22 12.55 -21.53
N ALA A 155 14.23 12.82 -22.35
CA ALA A 155 14.18 13.84 -23.38
C ALA A 155 12.97 13.53 -24.26
N THR A 156 11.85 14.20 -23.98
CA THR A 156 10.71 14.25 -24.85
C THR A 156 11.20 14.99 -26.08
N SER A 157 11.59 14.21 -27.07
CA SER A 157 11.89 14.64 -28.41
C SER A 157 10.61 15.21 -29.03
N ALA A 158 10.27 16.44 -28.67
CA ALA A 158 9.19 17.18 -29.30
C ALA A 158 9.43 18.69 -29.16
N ALA A 159 9.74 19.28 -30.31
CA ALA A 159 9.68 20.71 -30.63
C ALA A 159 10.84 21.61 -30.19
N ARG A 160 11.86 21.63 -31.08
CA ARG A 160 12.57 22.81 -31.60
C ARG A 160 13.14 23.80 -30.57
N SER A 161 14.46 23.72 -30.38
CA SER A 161 15.27 24.88 -30.75
C SER A 161 16.26 24.47 -31.83
N ALA A 162 16.06 25.03 -33.02
CA ALA A 162 17.14 25.16 -33.98
C ALA A 162 18.05 26.28 -33.44
N GLN A 163 18.89 25.95 -32.45
CA GLN A 163 19.95 26.82 -31.96
C GLN A 163 21.25 26.04 -32.09
N ARG A 164 21.90 26.25 -33.25
CA ARG A 164 23.29 25.94 -33.61
C ARG A 164 24.00 24.84 -32.81
N LYS A 165 24.34 23.77 -33.52
CA LYS A 165 25.45 22.83 -33.23
C LYS A 165 26.84 23.49 -33.20
N GLU A 166 26.96 24.81 -33.04
CA GLU A 166 28.14 25.57 -33.45
C GLU A 166 28.95 26.22 -32.31
N ASP A 167 28.64 25.96 -31.03
CA ASP A 167 29.43 26.52 -29.92
C ASP A 167 29.78 25.49 -28.85
N VAL A 168 30.04 24.22 -29.23
CA VAL A 168 30.97 23.45 -28.40
C VAL A 168 32.28 24.21 -28.49
N LEU A 169 32.62 24.96 -27.44
CA LEU A 169 33.87 25.70 -27.38
C LEU A 169 35.00 24.66 -27.40
N VAL A 170 35.44 24.25 -28.59
CA VAL A 170 36.47 23.23 -28.82
C VAL A 170 37.73 23.58 -28.04
N SER A 171 38.02 24.89 -27.92
CA SER A 171 39.11 25.45 -27.11
C SER A 171 39.01 25.15 -25.60
N ARG A 172 37.86 24.72 -25.07
CA ARG A 172 37.59 24.49 -23.64
C ARG A 172 37.18 23.05 -23.34
N ALA A 173 37.24 22.18 -24.33
CA ALA A 173 36.91 20.76 -24.17
C ALA A 173 37.76 20.10 -23.06
N SER A 174 39.05 20.44 -22.97
CA SER A 174 39.92 19.91 -21.91
C SER A 174 39.47 20.35 -20.51
N VAL A 175 39.08 21.62 -20.34
CA VAL A 175 38.60 22.13 -19.05
C VAL A 175 37.28 21.47 -18.65
N ILE A 176 36.37 21.25 -19.60
CA ILE A 176 35.12 20.51 -19.35
C ILE A 176 35.44 19.09 -18.91
N GLU A 177 36.36 18.40 -19.59
CA GLU A 177 36.76 17.04 -19.26
C GLU A 177 37.42 16.95 -17.88
N ASP A 178 38.29 17.90 -17.55
CA ASP A 178 38.94 17.99 -16.23
C ASP A 178 37.91 18.20 -15.11
N VAL A 179 36.91 19.07 -15.34
CA VAL A 179 35.80 19.28 -14.40
C VAL A 179 34.98 18.00 -14.25
N ILE A 180 34.61 17.32 -15.33
CA ILE A 180 33.85 16.07 -15.27
C ILE A 180 34.63 14.98 -14.51
N LYS A 181 35.92 14.79 -14.81
CA LYS A 181 36.78 13.86 -14.08
C LYS A 181 36.82 14.17 -12.58
N ALA A 182 36.92 15.44 -12.22
CA ALA A 182 36.90 15.88 -10.84
C ALA A 182 35.53 15.67 -10.17
N ILE A 183 34.42 15.82 -10.90
CA ILE A 183 33.07 15.57 -10.36
C ILE A 183 32.85 14.06 -10.07
N ILE A 184 33.43 13.17 -10.88
CA ILE A 184 33.29 11.71 -10.72
C ILE A 184 34.15 11.16 -9.57
N ASP A 185 35.24 11.84 -9.19
CA ASP A 185 36.09 11.45 -8.07
C ASP A 185 35.35 11.61 -6.73
N ASP A 186 35.13 10.50 -6.02
CA ASP A 186 34.40 10.44 -4.75
C ASP A 186 35.07 11.23 -3.62
N LYS A 187 36.35 11.59 -3.78
CA LYS A 187 37.10 12.43 -2.82
C LYS A 187 36.85 13.91 -3.01
N VAL A 188 36.24 14.33 -4.12
CA VAL A 188 36.03 15.74 -4.47
C VAL A 188 34.56 16.11 -4.27
N CYS A 189 34.27 16.91 -3.25
CA CYS A 189 32.89 17.33 -2.96
C CYS A 189 32.52 18.71 -3.53
N VAL A 190 33.51 19.58 -3.79
CA VAL A 190 33.27 20.97 -4.21
C VAL A 190 34.29 21.39 -5.27
N ILE A 191 33.80 21.97 -6.36
CA ILE A 191 34.63 22.48 -7.46
C ILE A 191 34.30 23.95 -7.67
N GLY A 192 35.34 24.79 -7.71
CA GLY A 192 35.23 26.22 -7.98
C GLY A 192 35.85 26.58 -9.32
N VAL A 193 35.11 27.28 -10.19
CA VAL A 193 35.63 27.84 -11.43
C VAL A 193 35.81 29.34 -11.29
N HIS A 194 37.05 29.82 -11.39
CA HIS A 194 37.41 31.22 -11.24
C HIS A 194 38.00 31.81 -12.54
N GLY A 195 37.99 33.14 -12.64
CA GLY A 195 38.56 33.86 -13.78
C GLY A 195 37.92 35.23 -14.01
N PRO A 196 38.43 36.03 -14.96
CA PRO A 196 37.93 37.36 -15.26
C PRO A 196 36.43 37.40 -15.60
N GLY A 197 35.80 38.56 -15.46
CA GLY A 197 34.42 38.77 -15.89
C GLY A 197 34.25 38.56 -17.41
N GLY A 198 33.08 38.09 -17.84
CA GLY A 198 32.77 37.94 -19.28
C GLY A 198 33.41 36.75 -19.99
N VAL A 199 34.29 35.98 -19.34
CA VAL A 199 34.97 34.82 -19.97
C VAL A 199 34.05 33.61 -20.18
N GLY A 200 32.77 33.67 -19.80
CA GLY A 200 31.82 32.57 -20.03
C GLY A 200 31.91 31.42 -19.03
N LYS A 201 32.24 31.68 -17.76
CA LYS A 201 32.27 30.66 -16.68
C LYS A 201 30.91 29.98 -16.49
N SER A 202 29.83 30.76 -16.47
CA SER A 202 28.47 30.21 -16.39
C SER A 202 28.15 29.32 -17.60
N LYS A 203 28.61 29.72 -18.80
CA LYS A 203 28.43 28.92 -20.01
C LYS A 203 29.17 27.59 -19.96
N LEU A 204 30.38 27.59 -19.37
CA LEU A 204 31.13 26.36 -19.11
C LEU A 204 30.35 25.40 -18.20
N MET A 205 29.73 25.91 -17.13
CA MET A 205 28.91 25.08 -16.22
C MET A 205 27.65 24.53 -16.90
N GLU A 206 26.99 25.29 -17.77
CA GLU A 206 25.87 24.80 -18.59
C GLU A 206 26.29 23.62 -19.49
N ASP A 207 27.48 23.69 -20.10
CA ASP A 207 28.00 22.60 -20.92
C ASP A 207 28.39 21.35 -20.10
N VAL A 208 28.95 21.55 -18.90
CA VAL A 208 29.23 20.46 -17.96
C VAL A 208 27.92 19.78 -17.54
N GLU A 209 26.92 20.55 -17.10
CA GLU A 209 25.59 20.03 -16.73
C GLU A 209 24.99 19.20 -17.86
N ARG A 210 25.04 19.72 -19.09
CA ARG A 210 24.51 19.03 -20.27
C ARG A 210 25.20 17.68 -20.48
N ARG A 211 26.54 17.62 -20.43
CA ARG A 211 27.28 16.36 -20.60
C ARG A 211 27.02 15.38 -19.48
N VAL A 212 26.97 15.84 -18.23
CA VAL A 212 26.68 15.00 -17.07
C VAL A 212 25.30 14.32 -17.21
N LYS A 213 24.31 15.05 -17.74
CA LYS A 213 22.97 14.52 -18.03
C LYS A 213 22.94 13.59 -19.25
N GLU A 214 23.63 13.96 -20.34
CA GLU A 214 23.71 13.15 -21.57
C GLU A 214 24.41 11.80 -21.32
N GLU A 215 25.50 11.80 -20.54
CA GLU A 215 26.30 10.63 -20.22
C GLU A 215 25.78 9.87 -18.97
N GLN A 216 24.72 10.36 -18.33
CA GLN A 216 24.09 9.76 -17.14
C GLN A 216 25.11 9.43 -16.02
N LEU A 217 26.05 10.35 -15.76
CA LEU A 217 27.11 10.14 -14.77
C LEU A 217 26.59 10.16 -13.32
N PHE A 218 25.41 10.74 -13.11
CA PHE A 218 24.73 10.80 -11.81
C PHE A 218 23.27 10.44 -11.97
N ASP A 219 22.72 9.80 -10.94
CA ASP A 219 21.29 9.50 -10.85
C ASP A 219 20.44 10.77 -10.89
N VAL A 220 20.95 11.85 -10.26
CA VAL A 220 20.24 13.11 -10.12
C VAL A 220 21.20 14.30 -10.27
N VAL A 221 20.78 15.29 -11.06
CA VAL A 221 21.52 16.55 -11.25
C VAL A 221 20.58 17.73 -11.00
N ALA A 222 20.87 18.52 -9.96
CA ALA A 222 20.14 19.73 -9.62
C ALA A 222 20.96 20.98 -9.92
N THR A 223 20.35 21.95 -10.61
CA THR A 223 21.00 23.20 -11.02
C THR A 223 20.20 24.39 -10.53
N THR A 224 20.85 25.34 -9.87
CA THR A 224 20.21 26.57 -9.38
C THR A 224 21.15 27.75 -9.53
N ASN A 225 20.60 28.90 -9.91
CA ASN A 225 21.34 30.15 -10.04
C ASN A 225 21.25 30.95 -8.75
N VAL A 226 22.38 31.07 -8.05
CA VAL A 226 22.50 31.87 -6.84
C VAL A 226 23.03 33.27 -7.19
N SER A 227 22.21 34.28 -6.95
CA SER A 227 22.59 35.68 -7.16
C SER A 227 23.21 36.28 -5.89
N ARG A 228 23.73 37.52 -5.98
CA ARG A 228 24.28 38.24 -4.82
C ARG A 228 23.25 38.42 -3.68
N ASN A 229 21.97 38.54 -4.02
CA ASN A 229 20.86 38.61 -3.08
C ASN A 229 20.09 37.28 -3.17
N PRO A 230 20.51 36.25 -2.41
CA PRO A 230 19.97 34.91 -2.56
C PRO A 230 18.52 34.85 -2.07
N ASP A 231 17.63 34.39 -2.95
CA ASP A 231 16.29 33.98 -2.56
C ASP A 231 16.35 32.52 -2.12
N LEU A 232 16.47 32.30 -0.81
CA LEU A 232 16.60 30.98 -0.22
C LEU A 232 15.38 30.10 -0.51
N LYS A 233 14.16 30.68 -0.55
CA LYS A 233 12.94 29.92 -0.83
C LYS A 233 12.96 29.41 -2.27
N ARG A 234 13.33 30.29 -3.22
CA ARG A 234 13.47 29.91 -4.62
C ARG A 234 14.55 28.85 -4.82
N ILE A 235 15.73 29.03 -4.21
CA ILE A 235 16.86 28.08 -4.33
C ILE A 235 16.46 26.70 -3.79
N GLN A 236 15.86 26.65 -2.59
CA GLN A 236 15.38 25.40 -2.00
C GLN A 236 14.31 24.76 -2.88
N ALA A 237 13.37 25.55 -3.42
CA ALA A 237 12.32 25.03 -4.30
C ALA A 237 12.86 24.45 -5.61
N GLU A 238 13.83 25.13 -6.25
CA GLU A 238 14.49 24.66 -7.47
C GLU A 238 15.23 23.32 -7.21
N ILE A 239 15.96 23.22 -6.10
CA ILE A 239 16.66 21.98 -5.72
C ILE A 239 15.67 20.86 -5.37
N ALA A 240 14.67 21.15 -4.54
CA ALA A 240 13.66 20.18 -4.14
C ALA A 240 12.90 19.65 -5.35
N TYR A 241 12.51 20.52 -6.28
CA TYR A 241 11.89 20.12 -7.54
C TYR A 241 12.77 19.16 -8.34
N ALA A 242 14.06 19.46 -8.51
CA ALA A 242 15.00 18.59 -9.22
C ALA A 242 15.16 17.22 -8.56
N LEU A 243 15.08 17.18 -7.23
CA LEU A 243 15.15 15.95 -6.41
C LEU A 243 13.81 15.22 -6.28
N GLY A 244 12.70 15.76 -6.80
CA GLY A 244 11.37 15.18 -6.62
C GLY A 244 10.84 15.27 -5.17
N LEU A 245 11.27 16.28 -4.42
CA LEU A 245 10.87 16.54 -3.04
C LEU A 245 9.79 17.61 -2.96
N ASN A 246 8.78 17.39 -2.12
CA ASN A 246 7.78 18.40 -1.78
C ASN A 246 8.30 19.25 -0.60
N LEU A 247 8.48 20.55 -0.83
CA LEU A 247 8.70 21.49 0.26
C LEU A 247 7.36 21.78 0.92
N VAL A 248 7.15 21.20 2.11
CA VAL A 248 6.06 21.60 2.99
C VAL A 248 6.41 22.98 3.52
N ASN A 249 5.67 24.00 3.09
CA ASN A 249 5.75 25.35 3.64
C ASN A 249 5.18 25.41 5.07
#